data_AF-Q891Y9-F1
#
_entry.id   AF-Q891Y9-F1
#
_cell.length_a   1.000
_cell.length_b   1.000
_cell.length_c   1.000
_cell.angle_alpha   90.00
_cell.angle_beta   90.00
_cell.angle_gamma   90.00
#
_symmetry.space_group_name_H-M   'P 1'
#
loop_
_entity.id
_entity.type
_entity.pdbx_description
1 polymer ?
#
loop_
_entity_poly.entity_id
_entity_poly.type
_entity_poly.pdbx_seq_one_letter_code
_entity_poly.pdbx_strand_id
1 'polypeptide(L)'
;MQKTIMQYQDVFNRLVNKLKNKDEILAVMVFGSMVTGDLWDESDIDLFVITNENMRGIRNIYIEEDNISVHVKLMNKNTFVTLVKKNLKGGYVHRIFTSCKLVFSKDNDITNLYDRGRYYPDIDRERWNMVYLSNSLKSIGVCKKYLVNDGTYTAYISVIKAIEEFSKLYVNLSGYMISKDAITMAVSLNNDFKKQVDELFFKRGEVLSNIKNIIKFMEENININIKKITAILLEYMREKDEFLSAEDIMQDPLFENFDISLEDILEKLHESEIIKRETRDYKTEEGKTLFKENVYYL
;
A
#
# COMPACT_ATOMS: atom_id res chain seq x y z
N MET A 1 -34.94 -6.21 2.90
CA MET A 1 -35.23 -6.42 1.46
C MET A 1 -33.91 -6.32 0.74
N GLN A 2 -33.61 -7.25 -0.18
CA GLN A 2 -32.33 -7.25 -0.90
C GLN A 2 -32.23 -5.98 -1.77
N LYS A 3 -31.11 -5.27 -1.71
CA LYS A 3 -30.87 -4.06 -2.50
C LYS A 3 -30.34 -4.46 -3.87
N THR A 4 -30.99 -3.99 -4.91
CA THR A 4 -30.58 -4.27 -6.29
C THR A 4 -29.54 -3.26 -6.76
N ILE A 5 -28.68 -3.66 -7.70
CA ILE A 5 -27.74 -2.76 -8.38
C ILE A 5 -28.46 -1.54 -8.98
N MET A 6 -29.69 -1.73 -9.49
CA MET A 6 -30.51 -0.64 -10.02
C MET A 6 -30.84 0.40 -8.94
N GLN A 7 -31.19 -0.02 -7.72
CA GLN A 7 -31.47 0.93 -6.63
C GLN A 7 -30.23 1.77 -6.26
N TYR A 8 -29.04 1.15 -6.22
CA TYR A 8 -27.78 1.87 -6.02
C TYR A 8 -27.53 2.92 -7.12
N GLN A 9 -27.74 2.53 -8.38
CA GLN A 9 -27.59 3.44 -9.52
C GLN A 9 -28.60 4.59 -9.47
N ASP A 10 -29.85 4.33 -9.09
CA ASP A 10 -30.91 5.35 -8.99
C ASP A 10 -30.65 6.35 -7.85
N VAL A 11 -30.21 5.89 -6.67
CA VAL A 11 -29.78 6.76 -5.57
C VAL A 11 -28.57 7.59 -5.99
N PHE A 12 -27.55 6.96 -6.55
CA PHE A 12 -26.34 7.63 -7.04
C PHE A 12 -26.67 8.73 -8.06
N ASN A 13 -27.44 8.41 -9.09
CA ASN A 13 -27.80 9.35 -10.15
C ASN A 13 -28.61 10.54 -9.62
N ARG A 14 -29.59 10.30 -8.74
CA ARG A 14 -30.36 11.38 -8.11
C ARG A 14 -29.48 12.29 -7.27
N LEU A 15 -28.59 11.72 -6.45
CA LEU A 15 -27.69 12.49 -5.60
C LEU A 15 -26.71 13.33 -6.43
N VAL A 16 -26.09 12.73 -7.46
CA VAL A 16 -25.20 13.44 -8.40
C VAL A 16 -25.93 14.57 -9.10
N ASN A 17 -27.16 14.36 -9.58
CA ASN A 17 -27.95 15.41 -10.23
C ASN A 17 -28.30 16.54 -9.26
N LYS A 18 -28.69 16.23 -8.02
CA LYS A 18 -28.90 17.24 -6.95
C LYS A 18 -27.64 18.07 -6.72
N LEU A 19 -26.46 17.44 -6.67
CA LEU A 19 -25.18 18.13 -6.44
C LEU A 19 -24.73 18.96 -7.66
N LYS A 20 -24.92 18.43 -8.88
CA LYS A 20 -24.54 19.10 -10.13
C LYS A 20 -25.28 20.43 -10.34
N ASN A 21 -26.50 20.54 -9.84
CA ASN A 21 -27.31 21.76 -9.96
C ASN A 21 -26.98 22.84 -8.91
N LYS A 22 -26.05 22.59 -7.98
CA LYS A 22 -25.61 23.57 -6.98
C LYS A 22 -24.37 24.31 -7.44
N ASP A 23 -24.37 25.63 -7.38
CA ASP A 23 -23.24 26.47 -7.83
C ASP A 23 -22.04 26.37 -6.88
N GLU A 24 -22.29 26.03 -5.61
CA GLU A 24 -21.26 25.84 -4.60
C GLU A 24 -20.46 24.54 -4.79
N ILE A 25 -20.99 23.60 -5.57
CA ILE A 25 -20.35 22.31 -5.83
C ILE A 25 -19.54 22.39 -7.13
N LEU A 26 -18.23 22.27 -7.00
CA LEU A 26 -17.28 22.34 -8.10
C LEU A 26 -17.14 21.00 -8.80
N ALA A 27 -17.04 19.90 -8.06
CA ALA A 27 -16.83 18.58 -8.65
C ALA A 27 -17.31 17.44 -7.75
N VAL A 28 -17.65 16.30 -8.36
CA VAL A 28 -18.00 15.07 -7.66
C VAL A 28 -17.18 13.89 -8.16
N MET A 29 -16.48 13.31 -7.20
CA MET A 29 -15.77 12.05 -7.11
C MET A 29 -16.66 10.84 -6.82
N VAL A 30 -16.59 9.70 -7.52
CA VAL A 30 -17.09 8.43 -6.96
C VAL A 30 -15.95 7.42 -6.83
N PHE A 31 -15.92 6.66 -5.75
CA PHE A 31 -14.94 5.59 -5.52
C PHE A 31 -15.61 4.38 -4.87
N GLY A 32 -14.83 3.35 -4.55
CA GLY A 32 -15.35 2.13 -3.93
C GLY A 32 -16.22 1.31 -4.87
N SER A 33 -17.19 0.58 -4.31
CA SER A 33 -17.95 -0.47 -5.00
C SER A 33 -18.75 0.02 -6.20
N MET A 34 -19.16 1.30 -6.20
CA MET A 34 -19.80 1.94 -7.36
C MET A 34 -18.90 2.02 -8.60
N VAL A 35 -17.57 2.03 -8.43
CA VAL A 35 -16.61 2.06 -9.55
C VAL A 35 -16.16 0.66 -9.93
N THR A 36 -15.90 -0.20 -8.93
CA THR A 36 -15.40 -1.56 -9.14
C THR A 36 -16.49 -2.53 -9.60
N GLY A 37 -17.77 -2.23 -9.36
CA GLY A 37 -18.91 -3.04 -9.78
C GLY A 37 -19.20 -4.24 -8.88
N ASP A 38 -18.49 -4.39 -7.77
CA ASP A 38 -18.65 -5.42 -6.74
C ASP A 38 -19.69 -5.02 -5.67
N LEU A 39 -20.80 -4.41 -6.11
CA LEU A 39 -21.88 -4.00 -5.21
C LEU A 39 -22.59 -5.21 -4.59
N TRP A 40 -22.86 -5.11 -3.29
CA TRP A 40 -23.66 -6.05 -2.50
C TRP A 40 -24.52 -5.30 -1.47
N ASP A 41 -25.40 -6.01 -0.75
CA ASP A 41 -26.47 -5.42 0.06
C ASP A 41 -26.01 -4.45 1.17
N GLU A 42 -24.78 -4.60 1.65
CA GLU A 42 -24.18 -3.70 2.66
C GLU A 42 -23.16 -2.72 2.06
N SER A 43 -23.12 -2.59 0.73
CA SER A 43 -22.28 -1.59 0.09
C SER A 43 -22.79 -0.18 0.39
N ASP A 44 -21.84 0.75 0.46
CA ASP A 44 -22.09 2.18 0.53
C ASP A 44 -21.85 2.86 -0.82
N ILE A 45 -22.46 4.03 -1.01
CA ILE A 45 -22.09 4.96 -2.07
C ILE A 45 -21.03 5.92 -1.52
N ASP A 46 -19.79 5.78 -2.00
CA ASP A 46 -18.65 6.57 -1.56
C ASP A 46 -18.36 7.74 -2.52
N LEU A 47 -18.42 8.97 -2.01
CA LEU A 47 -18.22 10.19 -2.80
C LEU A 47 -17.12 11.09 -2.25
N PHE A 48 -16.33 11.68 -3.14
CA PHE A 48 -15.62 12.93 -2.87
C PHE A 48 -16.45 14.08 -3.41
N VAL A 49 -16.73 15.10 -2.59
CA VAL A 49 -17.47 16.28 -3.03
C VAL A 49 -16.58 17.49 -2.80
N ILE A 50 -16.28 18.21 -3.88
CA ILE A 50 -15.43 19.39 -3.84
C ILE A 50 -16.33 20.62 -3.97
N THR A 51 -16.21 21.53 -3.00
CA THR A 51 -16.99 22.77 -2.93
C THR A 51 -16.08 24.01 -3.02
N ASN A 52 -16.65 25.14 -3.44
CA ASN A 52 -15.99 26.45 -3.35
C ASN A 52 -16.20 27.12 -1.98
N GLU A 53 -17.02 26.52 -1.10
CA GLU A 53 -17.28 27.02 0.24
C GLU A 53 -16.02 27.05 1.10
N ASN A 54 -15.93 28.06 1.95
CA ASN A 54 -14.80 28.20 2.85
C ASN A 54 -14.92 27.21 4.02
N MET A 55 -14.11 26.16 4.00
CA MET A 55 -14.05 25.16 5.06
C MET A 55 -12.61 24.67 5.27
N ARG A 56 -12.33 24.14 6.46
CA ARG A 56 -11.03 23.54 6.79
C ARG A 56 -11.12 22.02 6.79
N GLY A 57 -10.15 21.38 6.15
CA GLY A 57 -9.99 19.93 6.17
C GLY A 57 -11.10 19.18 5.42
N ILE A 58 -11.17 17.89 5.67
CA ILE A 58 -12.17 16.97 5.10
C ILE A 58 -13.26 16.73 6.14
N ARG A 59 -14.52 16.93 5.76
CA ARG A 59 -15.68 16.51 6.56
C ARG A 59 -16.20 15.19 6.03
N ASN A 60 -16.28 14.17 6.89
CA ASN A 60 -16.95 12.92 6.59
C ASN A 60 -18.42 13.08 6.97
N ILE A 61 -19.31 13.02 5.98
CA ILE A 61 -20.75 13.10 6.14
C ILE A 61 -21.32 11.73 5.82
N TYR A 62 -22.20 11.24 6.69
CA TYR A 62 -22.94 10.01 6.49
C TYR A 62 -24.41 10.36 6.30
N ILE A 63 -24.99 9.91 5.19
CA ILE A 63 -26.42 10.09 4.90
C ILE A 63 -27.00 8.75 4.45
N GLU A 64 -28.33 8.65 4.53
CA GLU A 64 -29.08 7.50 4.05
C GLU A 64 -30.17 8.02 3.08
N GLU A 65 -30.21 7.45 1.87
CA GLU A 65 -31.22 7.77 0.85
C GLU A 65 -31.82 6.44 0.35
N ASP A 66 -33.13 6.27 0.51
CA ASP A 66 -33.87 5.03 0.18
C ASP A 66 -33.25 3.75 0.80
N ASN A 67 -32.87 3.82 2.08
CA ASN A 67 -32.15 2.78 2.84
C ASN A 67 -30.75 2.43 2.28
N ILE A 68 -30.19 3.27 1.41
CA ILE A 68 -28.82 3.13 0.92
C ILE A 68 -27.94 4.15 1.63
N SER A 69 -26.92 3.63 2.30
CA SER A 69 -25.89 4.39 2.97
C SER A 69 -24.98 5.09 1.97
N VAL A 70 -24.70 6.36 2.23
CA VAL A 70 -23.83 7.20 1.41
C VAL A 70 -22.81 7.88 2.31
N HIS A 71 -21.54 7.69 1.99
CA HIS A 71 -20.41 8.34 2.65
C HIS A 71 -19.86 9.44 1.75
N VAL A 72 -19.93 10.69 2.23
CA VAL A 72 -19.43 11.86 1.51
C VAL A 72 -18.21 12.42 2.23
N LYS A 73 -17.09 12.49 1.51
CA LYS A 73 -15.89 13.24 1.90
C LYS A 73 -15.98 14.64 1.28
N LEU A 74 -16.57 15.58 2.02
CA LEU A 74 -16.71 16.97 1.62
C LEU A 74 -15.44 17.76 1.92
N MET A 75 -14.93 18.49 0.94
CA MET A 75 -13.75 19.33 1.10
C MET A 75 -13.79 20.53 0.15
N ASN A 76 -13.04 21.60 0.46
CA ASN A 76 -12.85 22.69 -0.50
C ASN A 76 -11.71 22.39 -1.50
N LYS A 77 -11.64 23.21 -2.56
CA LYS A 77 -10.61 23.11 -3.60
C LYS A 77 -9.18 23.07 -3.03
N ASN A 78 -8.85 23.92 -2.06
CA ASN A 78 -7.50 23.96 -1.48
C ASN A 78 -7.13 22.68 -0.72
N THR A 79 -8.08 22.11 0.02
CA THR A 79 -7.90 20.83 0.70
C THR A 79 -7.70 19.73 -0.33
N PHE A 80 -8.49 19.70 -1.40
CA PHE A 80 -8.31 18.74 -2.49
C PHE A 80 -6.94 18.85 -3.15
N VAL A 81 -6.50 20.05 -3.51
CA VAL A 81 -5.16 20.29 -4.10
C VAL A 81 -4.06 19.79 -3.17
N THR A 82 -4.18 20.08 -1.87
CA THR A 82 -3.23 19.62 -0.86
C THR A 82 -3.23 18.10 -0.76
N LEU A 83 -4.40 17.46 -0.77
CA LEU A 83 -4.55 16.02 -0.71
C LEU A 83 -3.85 15.33 -1.90
N VAL A 84 -4.04 15.85 -3.11
CA VAL A 84 -3.42 15.27 -4.31
C VAL A 84 -1.92 15.50 -4.34
N LYS A 85 -1.44 16.67 -3.87
CA LYS A 85 -0.01 17.03 -3.92
C LYS A 85 0.83 16.48 -2.76
N LYS A 86 0.28 16.41 -1.55
CA LYS A 86 1.03 16.01 -0.34
C LYS A 86 0.94 14.53 -0.01
N ASN A 87 -0.05 13.80 -0.53
CA ASN A 87 -0.10 12.37 -0.26
C ASN A 87 1.05 11.65 -0.97
N LEU A 88 1.71 10.75 -0.25
CA LEU A 88 2.66 9.82 -0.83
C LEU A 88 1.98 9.07 -1.96
N LYS A 89 2.51 9.26 -3.16
CA LYS A 89 2.06 8.54 -4.34
C LYS A 89 2.23 7.04 -4.07
N GLY A 90 1.16 6.30 -4.31
CA GLY A 90 1.06 4.87 -3.99
C GLY A 90 0.53 4.54 -2.59
N GLY A 91 0.40 5.51 -1.67
CA GLY A 91 -0.22 5.30 -0.36
C GLY A 91 -1.74 5.11 -0.41
N TYR A 92 -2.35 4.73 0.73
CA TYR A 92 -3.79 4.38 0.78
C TYR A 92 -4.70 5.43 0.16
N VAL A 93 -4.52 6.71 0.53
CA VAL A 93 -5.36 7.80 0.01
C VAL A 93 -5.11 8.04 -1.48
N HIS A 94 -3.85 7.95 -1.93
CA HIS A 94 -3.52 8.02 -3.35
C HIS A 94 -4.14 6.86 -4.15
N ARG A 95 -4.16 5.64 -3.61
CA ARG A 95 -4.80 4.47 -4.23
C ARG A 95 -6.33 4.64 -4.34
N ILE A 96 -6.97 5.22 -3.33
CA ILE A 96 -8.40 5.58 -3.42
C ILE A 96 -8.62 6.64 -4.50
N PHE A 97 -7.77 7.66 -4.55
CA PHE A 97 -7.90 8.75 -5.51
C PHE A 97 -7.68 8.27 -6.96
N THR A 98 -6.63 7.49 -7.21
CA THR A 98 -6.33 6.93 -8.54
C THR A 98 -7.42 6.01 -9.06
N SER A 99 -8.08 5.26 -8.17
CA SER A 99 -9.22 4.39 -8.50
C SER A 99 -10.56 5.12 -8.60
N CYS A 100 -10.63 6.42 -8.26
CA CYS A 100 -11.89 7.14 -8.33
C CYS A 100 -12.24 7.56 -9.77
N LYS A 101 -13.55 7.69 -10.02
CA LYS A 101 -14.11 8.20 -11.28
C LYS A 101 -14.65 9.61 -11.07
N LEU A 102 -14.17 10.57 -11.88
CA LEU A 102 -14.70 11.92 -11.95
C LEU A 102 -16.08 11.85 -12.61
N VAL A 103 -17.12 12.15 -11.85
CA VAL A 103 -18.52 12.10 -12.30
C VAL A 103 -18.87 13.37 -13.05
N PHE A 104 -18.52 14.52 -12.48
CA PHE A 104 -18.51 15.80 -13.16
C PHE A 104 -17.53 16.76 -12.50
N SER A 105 -17.10 17.76 -13.26
CA SER A 105 -16.36 18.93 -12.76
C SER A 105 -16.84 20.18 -13.49
N LYS A 106 -16.97 21.28 -12.76
CA LYS A 106 -17.19 22.65 -13.25
C LYS A 106 -15.90 23.47 -13.19
N ASP A 107 -14.81 22.91 -12.68
CA ASP A 107 -13.53 23.59 -12.45
C ASP A 107 -12.41 22.89 -13.23
N ASN A 108 -11.72 23.65 -14.07
CA ASN A 108 -10.66 23.13 -14.94
C ASN A 108 -9.42 22.71 -14.15
N ASP A 109 -9.10 23.36 -13.03
CA ASP A 109 -7.93 22.98 -12.23
C ASP A 109 -8.16 21.64 -11.54
N ILE A 110 -9.37 21.39 -11.04
CA ILE A 110 -9.75 20.10 -10.47
C ILE A 110 -9.64 19.01 -11.54
N THR A 111 -10.14 19.28 -12.75
CA THR A 111 -10.08 18.34 -13.88
C THR A 111 -8.62 18.02 -14.25
N ASN A 112 -7.78 19.05 -14.40
CA ASN A 112 -6.36 18.88 -14.70
C ASN A 112 -5.60 18.12 -13.61
N LEU A 113 -5.90 18.37 -12.33
CA LEU A 113 -5.30 17.64 -11.20
C LEU A 113 -5.75 16.18 -11.16
N TYR A 114 -7.01 15.92 -11.49
CA TYR A 114 -7.54 14.57 -11.62
C TYR A 114 -6.83 13.78 -12.72
N ASP A 115 -6.70 14.36 -13.91
CA ASP A 115 -6.06 13.70 -15.05
C ASP A 115 -4.57 13.43 -14.81
N ARG A 116 -3.86 14.36 -14.15
CA ARG A 116 -2.42 14.21 -13.82
C ARG A 116 -2.15 13.39 -12.56
N GLY A 117 -3.05 13.41 -11.58
CA GLY A 117 -2.85 12.73 -10.30
C GLY A 117 -3.06 11.22 -10.38
N ARG A 118 -3.49 10.71 -11.54
CA ARG A 118 -3.64 9.28 -11.82
C ARG A 118 -2.34 8.57 -12.16
N TYR A 119 -1.30 9.31 -12.54
CA TYR A 119 0.00 8.74 -12.86
C TYR A 119 0.73 8.29 -11.59
N TYR A 120 1.15 7.03 -11.57
CA TYR A 120 1.98 6.44 -10.53
C TYR A 120 3.42 6.28 -11.06
N PRO A 121 4.34 7.19 -10.71
CA PRO A 121 5.72 7.17 -11.19
C PRO A 121 6.48 5.93 -10.73
N ASP A 122 7.46 5.51 -11.54
CA ASP A 122 8.30 4.36 -11.24
C ASP A 122 9.08 4.52 -9.92
N ILE A 123 9.57 5.73 -9.62
CA ILE A 123 10.28 6.03 -8.35
C ILE A 123 9.40 5.77 -7.12
N ASP A 124 8.11 6.10 -7.19
CA ASP A 124 7.20 5.85 -6.08
C ASP A 124 6.93 4.34 -5.94
N ARG A 125 6.83 3.62 -7.07
CA ARG A 125 6.73 2.16 -7.06
C ARG A 125 7.93 1.51 -6.40
N GLU A 126 9.14 1.99 -6.67
CA GLU A 126 10.37 1.47 -6.07
C GLU A 126 10.47 1.76 -4.56
N ARG A 127 10.06 2.95 -4.11
CA ARG A 127 9.94 3.23 -2.67
C ARG A 127 8.93 2.30 -1.99
N TRP A 128 7.78 2.07 -2.63
CA TRP A 128 6.77 1.15 -2.11
C TRP A 128 7.23 -0.32 -2.11
N ASN A 129 8.11 -0.74 -3.04
CA ASN A 129 8.74 -2.06 -2.98
C ASN A 129 9.45 -2.28 -1.64
N MET A 130 10.16 -1.26 -1.14
CA MET A 130 10.84 -1.33 0.16
C MET A 130 9.86 -1.52 1.31
N VAL A 131 8.76 -0.76 1.33
CA VAL A 131 7.71 -0.91 2.36
C VAL A 131 7.12 -2.32 2.34
N TYR A 132 6.75 -2.83 1.17
CA TYR A 132 6.17 -4.18 1.08
C TYR A 132 7.18 -5.28 1.35
N LEU A 133 8.46 -5.08 1.03
CA LEU A 133 9.54 -5.99 1.40
C LEU A 133 9.69 -6.06 2.93
N SER A 134 9.81 -4.93 3.63
CA SER A 134 9.89 -4.90 5.10
C SER A 134 8.72 -5.64 5.74
N ASN A 135 7.49 -5.36 5.28
CA ASN A 135 6.29 -6.03 5.80
C ASN A 135 6.28 -7.54 5.52
N SER A 136 6.76 -7.95 4.34
CA SER A 136 6.88 -9.36 3.97
C SER A 136 7.90 -10.08 4.84
N LEU A 137 9.11 -9.52 5.01
CA LEU A 137 10.16 -10.09 5.84
C LEU A 137 9.70 -10.24 7.30
N LYS A 138 9.09 -9.19 7.86
CA LYS A 138 8.56 -9.17 9.22
C LYS A 138 7.49 -10.24 9.44
N SER A 139 6.49 -10.31 8.54
CA SER A 139 5.39 -11.28 8.66
C SER A 139 5.85 -12.74 8.47
N ILE A 140 6.79 -12.99 7.56
CA ILE A 140 7.47 -14.29 7.41
C ILE A 140 8.21 -14.66 8.70
N GLY A 141 8.99 -13.72 9.27
CA GLY A 141 9.74 -13.92 10.51
C GLY A 141 8.84 -14.28 11.69
N VAL A 142 7.72 -13.58 11.85
CA VAL A 142 6.69 -13.89 12.87
C VAL A 142 6.15 -15.31 12.67
N CYS A 143 5.83 -15.70 11.45
CA CYS A 143 5.34 -17.06 11.18
C CYS A 143 6.38 -18.13 11.54
N LYS A 144 7.64 -17.94 11.12
CA LYS A 144 8.77 -18.85 11.45
C LYS A 144 8.96 -18.98 12.95
N LYS A 145 8.88 -17.88 13.71
CA LYS A 145 8.95 -17.91 15.19
C LYS A 145 7.89 -18.82 15.80
N TYR A 146 6.64 -18.75 15.32
CA TYR A 146 5.57 -19.58 15.85
C TYR A 146 5.66 -21.05 15.41
N LEU A 147 6.21 -21.33 14.23
CA LEU A 147 6.52 -22.69 13.82
C LEU A 147 7.57 -23.36 14.73
N VAL A 148 8.58 -22.60 15.18
CA VAL A 148 9.62 -23.10 16.09
C VAL A 148 9.09 -23.36 17.50
N ASN A 149 8.11 -22.57 17.94
CA ASN A 149 7.53 -22.66 19.29
C ASN A 149 6.28 -23.54 19.37
N ASP A 150 6.04 -24.41 18.39
CA ASP A 150 4.84 -25.28 18.28
C ASP A 150 3.48 -24.52 18.34
N GLY A 151 3.49 -23.23 18.03
CA GLY A 151 2.33 -22.34 18.04
C GLY A 151 1.48 -22.48 16.79
N THR A 152 0.96 -23.67 16.51
CA THR A 152 0.32 -24.04 15.22
C THR A 152 -0.78 -23.07 14.76
N TYR A 153 -1.73 -22.72 15.64
CA TYR A 153 -2.82 -21.80 15.28
C TYR A 153 -2.29 -20.41 14.93
N THR A 154 -1.33 -19.91 15.70
CA THR A 154 -0.72 -18.60 15.46
C THR A 154 0.17 -18.60 14.23
N ALA A 155 0.87 -19.71 13.95
CA ALA A 155 1.61 -19.89 12.71
C ALA A 155 0.68 -19.82 11.49
N TYR A 156 -0.50 -20.45 11.58
CA TYR A 156 -1.52 -20.40 10.52
C TYR A 156 -2.02 -18.97 10.26
N ILE A 157 -2.39 -18.22 11.31
CA ILE A 157 -2.81 -16.83 11.17
C ILE A 157 -1.67 -15.97 10.61
N SER A 158 -0.44 -16.18 11.09
CA SER A 158 0.74 -15.43 10.67
C SER A 158 1.09 -15.69 9.21
N VAL A 159 0.90 -16.92 8.69
CA VAL A 159 1.17 -17.20 7.28
C VAL A 159 0.17 -16.52 6.37
N ILE A 160 -1.10 -16.39 6.77
CA ILE A 160 -2.10 -15.63 5.99
C ILE A 160 -1.65 -14.18 5.86
N LYS A 161 -1.15 -13.60 6.95
CA LYS A 161 -0.60 -12.25 6.91
C LYS A 161 0.63 -12.14 6.01
N ALA A 162 1.52 -13.14 6.06
CA ALA A 162 2.69 -13.18 5.19
C ALA A 162 2.33 -13.26 3.70
N ILE A 163 1.33 -14.09 3.35
CA ILE A 163 0.78 -14.19 2.00
C ILE A 163 0.22 -12.85 1.54
N GLU A 164 -0.53 -12.15 2.40
CA GLU A 164 -1.09 -10.83 2.09
C GLU A 164 0.01 -9.80 1.79
N GLU A 165 1.02 -9.68 2.65
CA GLU A 165 2.12 -8.71 2.47
C GLU A 165 3.01 -9.06 1.28
N PHE A 166 3.33 -10.34 1.08
CA PHE A 166 4.07 -10.79 -0.10
C PHE A 166 3.27 -10.55 -1.40
N SER A 167 1.95 -10.73 -1.38
CA SER A 167 1.10 -10.46 -2.54
C SER A 167 1.15 -8.98 -2.93
N LYS A 168 1.17 -8.07 -1.95
CA LYS A 168 1.36 -6.62 -2.20
C LYS A 168 2.70 -6.36 -2.87
N LEU A 169 3.79 -6.91 -2.33
CA LEU A 169 5.12 -6.82 -2.93
C LEU A 169 5.13 -7.33 -4.38
N TYR A 170 4.59 -8.53 -4.61
CA TYR A 170 4.59 -9.19 -5.91
C TYR A 170 3.79 -8.41 -6.96
N VAL A 171 2.59 -7.94 -6.60
CA VAL A 171 1.74 -7.10 -7.46
C VAL A 171 2.45 -5.80 -7.84
N ASN A 172 3.02 -5.12 -6.85
CA ASN A 172 3.74 -3.87 -7.08
C ASN A 172 4.98 -4.07 -7.95
N LEU A 173 5.76 -5.14 -7.69
CA LEU A 173 6.94 -5.51 -8.47
C LEU A 173 6.61 -5.90 -9.93
N SER A 174 5.39 -6.39 -10.15
CA SER A 174 4.84 -6.73 -11.47
C SER A 174 4.33 -5.50 -12.25
N GLY A 175 4.44 -4.30 -11.67
CA GLY A 175 4.05 -3.04 -12.32
C GLY A 175 2.59 -2.64 -12.12
N TYR A 176 1.84 -3.39 -11.32
CA TYR A 176 0.45 -3.09 -11.02
C TYR A 176 0.30 -2.30 -9.72
N MET A 177 -0.69 -1.43 -9.67
CA MET A 177 -1.07 -0.77 -8.42
C MET A 177 -1.85 -1.74 -7.54
N ILE A 178 -1.50 -1.79 -6.25
CA ILE A 178 -2.17 -2.68 -5.29
C ILE A 178 -3.64 -2.28 -5.11
N SER A 179 -4.53 -3.25 -5.28
CA SER A 179 -5.95 -3.13 -4.99
C SER A 179 -6.27 -3.61 -3.56
N LYS A 180 -7.56 -3.61 -3.18
CA LYS A 180 -8.02 -4.19 -1.90
C LYS A 180 -7.79 -5.71 -1.84
N ASP A 181 -7.79 -6.40 -2.97
CA ASP A 181 -7.61 -7.86 -3.06
C ASP A 181 -6.29 -8.21 -3.74
N ALA A 182 -5.20 -7.95 -3.02
CA ALA A 182 -3.84 -8.19 -3.50
C ALA A 182 -3.56 -9.68 -3.73
N ILE A 183 -4.14 -10.57 -2.91
CA ILE A 183 -3.92 -12.02 -3.01
C ILE A 183 -4.49 -12.54 -4.33
N THR A 184 -5.76 -12.22 -4.64
CA THR A 184 -6.38 -12.65 -5.90
C THR A 184 -5.61 -12.16 -7.12
N MET A 185 -5.11 -10.92 -7.07
CA MET A 185 -4.28 -10.38 -8.14
C MET A 185 -2.95 -11.14 -8.27
N ALA A 186 -2.25 -11.37 -7.16
CA ALA A 186 -0.97 -12.08 -7.15
C ALA A 186 -1.09 -13.53 -7.67
N VAL A 187 -2.10 -14.28 -7.24
CA VAL A 187 -2.33 -15.66 -7.73
C VAL A 187 -2.76 -15.71 -9.19
N SER A 188 -3.36 -14.64 -9.71
CA SER A 188 -3.67 -14.52 -11.14
C SER A 188 -2.42 -14.23 -11.98
N LEU A 189 -1.41 -13.60 -11.38
CA LEU A 189 -0.13 -13.27 -12.03
C LEU A 189 0.91 -14.40 -11.94
N ASN A 190 0.73 -15.36 -11.02
CA ASN A 190 1.70 -16.44 -10.79
C ASN A 190 1.02 -17.77 -10.43
N ASN A 191 1.08 -18.73 -11.35
CA ASN A 191 0.49 -20.06 -11.19
C ASN A 191 1.16 -20.90 -10.09
N ASP A 192 2.46 -20.75 -9.86
CA ASP A 192 3.16 -21.48 -8.81
C ASP A 192 2.78 -20.94 -7.43
N PHE A 193 2.68 -19.61 -7.30
CA PHE A 193 2.17 -18.99 -6.09
C PHE A 193 0.72 -19.41 -5.82
N LYS A 194 -0.13 -19.39 -6.85
CA LYS A 194 -1.50 -19.89 -6.76
C LYS A 194 -1.55 -21.31 -6.23
N LYS A 195 -0.72 -22.21 -6.76
CA LYS A 195 -0.66 -23.60 -6.29
C LYS A 195 -0.34 -23.68 -4.80
N GLN A 196 0.63 -22.90 -4.30
CA GLN A 196 0.98 -22.86 -2.88
C GLN A 196 -0.19 -22.35 -2.01
N VAL A 197 -0.87 -21.28 -2.46
CA VAL A 197 -2.02 -20.71 -1.75
C VAL A 197 -3.19 -21.71 -1.72
N ASP A 198 -3.50 -22.35 -2.85
CA ASP A 198 -4.57 -23.34 -2.96
C ASP A 198 -4.29 -24.58 -2.08
N GLU A 199 -3.02 -25.01 -2.00
CA GLU A 199 -2.58 -26.09 -1.11
C GLU A 199 -2.77 -25.75 0.36
N LEU A 200 -2.51 -24.51 0.78
CA LEU A 200 -2.73 -24.09 2.15
C LEU A 200 -4.22 -23.93 2.50
N PHE A 201 -5.02 -23.31 1.62
CA PHE A 201 -6.40 -22.92 1.95
C PHE A 201 -7.43 -24.01 1.70
N PHE A 202 -7.26 -24.81 0.65
CA PHE A 202 -8.33 -25.69 0.17
C PHE A 202 -8.02 -27.18 0.28
N LYS A 203 -6.74 -27.56 0.33
CA LYS A 203 -6.37 -28.97 0.49
C LYS A 203 -6.31 -29.35 1.98
N ARG A 204 -7.16 -30.29 2.38
CA ARG A 204 -7.11 -30.93 3.70
C ARG A 204 -5.86 -31.82 3.75
N GLY A 205 -4.78 -31.33 4.34
CA GLY A 205 -3.49 -32.03 4.43
C GLY A 205 -2.65 -31.55 5.60
N GLU A 206 -1.33 -31.81 5.54
CA GLU A 206 -0.36 -31.40 6.55
C GLU A 206 -0.16 -29.88 6.57
N VAL A 207 -1.02 -29.16 7.29
CA VAL A 207 -1.04 -27.69 7.38
C VAL A 207 0.36 -27.12 7.66
N LEU A 208 1.11 -27.68 8.62
CA LEU A 208 2.46 -27.21 8.95
C LEU A 208 3.45 -27.37 7.79
N SER A 209 3.32 -28.45 7.01
CA SER A 209 4.13 -28.66 5.80
C SER A 209 3.79 -27.63 4.73
N ASN A 210 2.49 -27.38 4.51
CA ASN A 210 2.03 -26.37 3.56
C ASN A 210 2.47 -24.95 3.95
N ILE A 211 2.43 -24.60 5.24
CA ILE A 211 2.97 -23.33 5.75
C ILE A 211 4.46 -23.20 5.42
N LYS A 212 5.26 -24.25 5.69
CA LYS A 212 6.70 -24.22 5.39
C LYS A 212 6.97 -24.08 3.90
N ASN A 213 6.19 -24.76 3.06
CA ASN A 213 6.35 -24.71 1.60
C ASN A 213 6.07 -23.31 1.04
N ILE A 214 4.97 -22.66 1.47
CA ILE A 214 4.66 -21.32 0.97
C ILE A 214 5.63 -20.25 1.51
N ILE A 215 6.10 -20.38 2.75
CA ILE A 215 7.17 -19.52 3.29
C ILE A 215 8.43 -19.63 2.42
N LYS A 216 8.86 -20.86 2.16
CA LYS A 216 10.03 -21.13 1.33
C LYS A 216 9.87 -20.51 -0.06
N PHE A 217 8.71 -20.67 -0.70
CA PHE A 217 8.40 -20.05 -1.99
C PHE A 217 8.55 -18.52 -1.94
N MET A 218 8.00 -17.86 -0.92
CA MET A 218 8.08 -16.41 -0.77
C MET A 218 9.52 -15.94 -0.55
N GLU A 219 10.28 -16.62 0.31
CA GLU A 219 11.69 -16.32 0.57
C GLU A 219 12.56 -16.50 -0.68
N GLU A 220 12.38 -17.58 -1.44
CA GLU A 220 13.08 -17.83 -2.70
C GLU A 220 12.75 -16.75 -3.73
N ASN A 221 11.48 -16.37 -3.86
CA ASN A 221 11.06 -15.31 -4.77
C ASN A 221 11.67 -13.95 -4.39
N ILE A 222 11.69 -13.61 -3.10
CA ILE A 222 12.34 -12.40 -2.59
C ILE A 222 13.83 -12.44 -2.91
N ASN A 223 14.53 -13.55 -2.63
CA ASN A 223 15.97 -13.67 -2.85
C ASN A 223 16.34 -13.48 -4.32
N ILE A 224 15.61 -14.12 -5.25
CA ILE A 224 15.86 -14.00 -6.69
C ILE A 224 15.68 -12.54 -7.16
N ASN A 225 14.72 -11.82 -6.57
CA ASN A 225 14.37 -10.47 -6.98
C ASN A 225 14.96 -9.37 -6.12
N ILE A 226 15.78 -9.68 -5.09
CA ILE A 226 16.14 -8.73 -4.04
C ILE A 226 16.79 -7.46 -4.61
N LYS A 227 17.72 -7.59 -5.56
CA LYS A 227 18.37 -6.44 -6.23
C LYS A 227 17.38 -5.55 -6.98
N LYS A 228 16.34 -6.14 -7.58
CA LYS A 228 15.28 -5.39 -8.28
C LYS A 228 14.34 -4.71 -7.29
N ILE A 229 13.99 -5.40 -6.21
CA ILE A 229 13.12 -4.88 -5.15
C ILE A 229 13.77 -3.66 -4.48
N THR A 230 15.08 -3.74 -4.23
CA THR A 230 15.85 -2.71 -3.52
C THR A 230 16.66 -1.80 -4.46
N ALA A 231 16.31 -1.72 -5.74
CA ALA A 231 17.11 -1.01 -6.74
C ALA A 231 17.40 0.44 -6.34
N ILE A 232 16.37 1.17 -5.90
CA ILE A 232 16.48 2.56 -5.42
C ILE A 232 17.43 2.72 -4.23
N LEU A 233 17.46 1.76 -3.30
CA LEU A 233 18.39 1.78 -2.17
C LEU A 233 19.82 1.54 -2.64
N LEU A 234 20.04 0.58 -3.55
CA LEU A 234 21.37 0.27 -4.07
C LEU A 234 21.94 1.41 -4.92
N GLU A 235 21.09 2.12 -5.66
CA GLU A 235 21.47 3.34 -6.39
C GLU A 235 21.83 4.46 -5.40
N TYR A 236 20.98 4.72 -4.41
CA TYR A 236 21.26 5.68 -3.35
C TYR A 236 22.60 5.42 -2.62
N MET A 237 22.84 4.18 -2.19
CA MET A 237 24.08 3.80 -1.51
C MET A 237 25.31 4.00 -2.42
N ARG A 238 25.17 3.69 -3.72
CA ARG A 238 26.23 3.91 -4.71
C ARG A 238 26.54 5.40 -4.91
N GLU A 239 25.52 6.25 -4.90
CA GLU A 239 25.70 7.70 -5.05
C GLU A 239 26.34 8.34 -3.82
N LYS A 240 26.02 7.87 -2.61
CA LYS A 240 26.63 8.36 -1.36
C LYS A 240 28.08 7.91 -1.20
N ASP A 241 28.41 6.71 -1.67
CA ASP A 241 29.75 6.12 -1.64
C ASP A 241 30.41 6.16 -0.25
N GLU A 242 29.63 5.87 0.80
CA GLU A 242 30.08 5.86 2.18
C GLU A 242 29.35 4.80 3.02
N PHE A 243 29.87 4.54 4.22
CA PHE A 243 29.23 3.64 5.19
C PHE A 243 28.00 4.30 5.82
N LEU A 244 26.83 3.69 5.62
CA LEU A 244 25.54 4.22 6.05
C LEU A 244 24.87 3.31 7.06
N SER A 245 24.36 3.86 8.16
CA SER A 245 23.44 3.16 9.05
C SER A 245 22.00 3.19 8.49
N ALA A 246 21.10 2.41 9.10
CA ALA A 246 19.68 2.51 8.76
C ALA A 246 19.12 3.91 9.03
N GLU A 247 19.54 4.55 10.12
CA GLU A 247 19.15 5.91 10.48
C GLU A 247 19.64 6.93 9.44
N ASP A 248 20.90 6.82 9.00
CA ASP A 248 21.47 7.72 7.98
C ASP A 248 20.65 7.72 6.69
N ILE A 249 20.16 6.54 6.28
CA ILE A 249 19.34 6.37 5.08
C ILE A 249 17.91 6.91 5.31
N MET A 250 17.30 6.60 6.46
CA MET A 250 15.92 7.00 6.76
C MET A 250 15.74 8.52 6.93
N GLN A 251 16.82 9.25 7.25
CA GLN A 251 16.82 10.71 7.31
C GLN A 251 16.84 11.39 5.91
N ASP A 252 17.14 10.65 4.85
CA ASP A 252 17.15 11.22 3.50
C ASP A 252 15.71 11.43 2.98
N PRO A 253 15.40 12.59 2.35
CA PRO A 253 14.08 12.86 1.76
C PRO A 253 13.60 11.80 0.75
N LEU A 254 14.52 10.99 0.20
CA LEU A 254 14.19 9.87 -0.68
C LEU A 254 13.35 8.79 0.01
N PHE A 255 13.53 8.58 1.32
CA PHE A 255 12.88 7.53 2.12
C PHE A 255 11.95 8.08 3.20
N GLU A 256 11.99 9.40 3.44
CA GLU A 256 11.14 10.08 4.42
C GLU A 256 9.64 9.79 4.21
N ASN A 257 8.91 9.61 5.31
CA ASN A 257 7.47 9.31 5.37
C ASN A 257 7.06 7.92 4.86
N PHE A 258 7.98 7.06 4.44
CA PHE A 258 7.69 5.65 4.17
C PHE A 258 7.98 4.81 5.42
N ASP A 259 7.02 3.97 5.81
CA ASP A 259 7.17 3.03 6.93
C ASP A 259 8.00 1.82 6.45
N ILE A 260 9.33 1.99 6.49
CA ILE A 260 10.32 1.00 6.04
C ILE A 260 11.09 0.51 7.25
N SER A 261 11.04 -0.79 7.52
CA SER A 261 11.96 -1.43 8.48
C SER A 261 13.26 -1.72 7.73
N LEU A 262 14.16 -0.73 7.71
CA LEU A 262 15.32 -0.73 6.84
C LEU A 262 16.41 -1.68 7.34
N GLU A 263 16.51 -1.89 8.65
CA GLU A 263 17.42 -2.85 9.27
C GLU A 263 17.17 -4.27 8.73
N ASP A 264 15.91 -4.68 8.61
CA ASP A 264 15.54 -5.99 8.07
C ASP A 264 15.98 -6.14 6.60
N ILE A 265 15.90 -5.06 5.82
CA ILE A 265 16.30 -5.06 4.41
C ILE A 265 17.82 -5.09 4.28
N LEU A 266 18.54 -4.29 5.07
CA LEU A 266 20.00 -4.25 5.05
C LEU A 266 20.60 -5.57 5.51
N GLU A 267 20.04 -6.19 6.56
CA GLU A 267 20.46 -7.54 6.97
C GLU A 267 20.22 -8.54 5.83
N LYS A 268 19.06 -8.45 5.16
CA LYS A 268 18.74 -9.35 4.05
C LYS A 268 19.69 -9.20 2.85
N LEU A 269 20.06 -7.96 2.53
CA LEU A 269 21.04 -7.66 1.48
C LEU A 269 22.44 -8.15 1.86
N HIS A 270 22.81 -8.04 3.14
CA HIS A 270 24.07 -8.54 3.66
C HIS A 270 24.14 -10.08 3.62
N GLU A 271 23.09 -10.77 4.08
CA GLU A 271 22.94 -12.24 3.97
C GLU A 271 23.04 -12.72 2.51
N SER A 272 22.60 -11.88 1.56
CA SER A 272 22.65 -12.17 0.13
C SER A 272 23.99 -11.79 -0.52
N GLU A 273 24.98 -11.36 0.27
CA GLU A 273 26.30 -10.92 -0.18
C GLU A 273 26.25 -9.74 -1.18
N ILE A 274 25.22 -8.90 -1.10
CA ILE A 274 25.04 -7.74 -1.98
C ILE A 274 25.69 -6.49 -1.40
N ILE A 275 25.70 -6.37 -0.07
CA ILE A 275 26.33 -5.27 0.65
C ILE A 275 27.21 -5.82 1.78
N LYS A 276 28.20 -5.04 2.16
CA LYS A 276 29.08 -5.32 3.30
C LYS A 276 28.52 -4.66 4.56
N ARG A 277 28.75 -5.29 5.70
CA ARG A 277 28.43 -4.76 7.03
C ARG A 277 29.71 -4.53 7.81
N GLU A 278 29.86 -3.34 8.36
CA GLU A 278 30.90 -2.96 9.31
C GLU A 278 30.26 -2.32 10.56
N THR A 279 31.11 -1.88 11.49
CA THR A 279 30.66 -1.16 12.69
C THR A 279 31.34 0.19 12.83
N ARG A 280 30.57 1.21 13.19
CA ARG A 280 31.03 2.57 13.47
C ARG A 280 30.83 2.89 14.95
N ASP A 281 31.77 3.62 15.55
CA ASP A 281 31.63 4.11 16.92
C ASP A 281 30.61 5.26 16.97
N TYR A 282 29.53 5.08 17.72
CA TYR A 282 28.59 6.15 18.06
C TYR A 282 29.13 6.90 19.28
N LYS A 283 29.42 8.19 19.12
CA LYS A 283 30.11 9.01 20.13
C LYS A 283 29.23 10.13 20.66
N THR A 284 29.42 10.51 21.92
CA THR A 284 28.86 11.74 22.48
C THR A 284 29.50 12.98 21.85
N GLU A 285 28.93 14.17 22.08
CA GLU A 285 29.54 15.45 21.70
C GLU A 285 30.94 15.64 22.29
N GLU A 286 31.20 15.04 23.46
CA GLU A 286 32.51 15.03 24.14
C GLU A 286 33.48 13.96 23.59
N GLY A 287 33.10 13.22 22.53
CA GLY A 287 33.94 12.23 21.85
C GLY A 287 34.00 10.84 22.50
N LYS A 288 33.21 10.58 23.55
CA LYS A 288 33.16 9.28 24.23
C LYS A 288 32.29 8.29 23.44
N THR A 289 32.84 7.14 23.07
CA THR A 289 32.08 6.06 22.45
C THR A 289 31.03 5.50 23.42
N LEU A 290 29.75 5.51 23.01
CA LEU A 290 28.63 4.92 23.73
C LEU A 290 28.30 3.52 23.22
N PHE A 291 28.18 3.38 21.90
CA PHE A 291 27.78 2.15 21.24
C PHE A 291 28.57 1.95 19.95
N LYS A 292 28.54 0.73 19.42
CA LYS A 292 28.93 0.44 18.05
C LYS A 292 27.67 0.17 17.25
N GLU A 293 27.44 0.97 16.22
CA GLU A 293 26.31 0.80 15.32
C GLU A 293 26.73 0.02 14.08
N ASN A 294 25.80 -0.75 13.52
CA ASN A 294 26.00 -1.41 12.23
C ASN A 294 25.88 -0.38 11.11
N VAL A 295 26.85 -0.39 10.20
CA VAL A 295 26.86 0.43 8.99
C VAL A 295 27.11 -0.45 7.78
N TYR A 296 26.60 -0.02 6.64
CA TYR A 296 26.58 -0.81 5.42
C TYR A 296 27.16 -0.03 4.24
N TYR A 297 27.82 -0.74 3.33
CA TYR A 297 28.43 -0.19 2.12
C TYR A 297 28.30 -1.18 0.96
N LEU A 298 28.25 -0.68 -0.27
CA LEU A 298 28.03 -1.48 -1.49
C LEU A 298 29.27 -2.31 -1.89
#